data_AF-A0A972Z9V7-F1
#
_entry.id   AF-A0A972Z9V7-F1
#
_cell.length_a   1.000
_cell.length_b   1.000
_cell.length_c   1.000
_cell.angle_alpha   90.00
_cell.angle_beta   90.00
_cell.angle_gamma   90.00
#
_symmetry.space_group_name_H-M   'P 1'
#
loop_
_entity.id
_entity.type
_entity.pdbx_description
1 polymer ?
#
loop_
_entity_poly.entity_id
_entity_poly.type
_entity_poly.pdbx_seq_one_letter_code
_entity_poly.pdbx_strand_id
1 'polypeptide(L)'
;MTDNAHPKQKAVRLKGTAYKKLQISVLKRDHFFCHGWIEFDNKSFRCGVPVDGPPHHIIFRSQGGPDTMENMITLCKKCHAKAHGITIKEHGPRWSDKSESIF
;
A
#
# COMPACT_ATOMS: atom_id res chain seq x y z
N MET A 1 36.19 4.95 -18.21
CA MET A 1 35.08 5.73 -17.61
C MET A 1 34.69 4.98 -16.36
N THR A 2 34.97 5.51 -15.17
CA THR A 2 34.82 4.77 -13.91
C THR A 2 33.35 4.60 -13.55
N ASP A 3 32.90 3.35 -13.48
CA ASP A 3 31.59 2.98 -12.93
C ASP A 3 31.48 3.48 -11.49
N ASN A 4 30.73 4.57 -11.32
CA ASN A 4 30.47 5.16 -10.02
C ASN A 4 29.33 4.36 -9.36
N ALA A 5 29.65 3.15 -8.90
CA ALA A 5 28.76 2.29 -8.14
C ALA A 5 28.48 2.93 -6.77
N HIS A 6 27.47 3.81 -6.72
CA HIS A 6 26.94 4.31 -5.46
C HIS A 6 26.23 3.14 -4.76
N PRO A 7 26.56 2.82 -3.50
CA PRO A 7 25.93 1.73 -2.79
C PRO A 7 24.43 1.99 -2.69
N LYS A 8 23.63 1.14 -3.36
CA LYS A 8 22.16 1.17 -3.22
C LYS A 8 21.84 0.91 -1.76
N GLN A 9 21.37 1.94 -1.05
CA GLN A 9 20.96 1.82 0.34
C GLN A 9 19.91 0.70 0.46
N LYS A 10 20.09 -0.19 1.44
CA LYS A 10 19.14 -1.29 1.68
C LYS A 10 17.78 -0.71 2.06
N ALA A 11 16.71 -1.26 1.47
CA ALA A 11 15.35 -0.84 1.78
C ALA A 11 15.05 -0.99 3.29
N VAL A 12 14.40 0.02 3.87
CA VAL A 12 13.96 -0.01 5.27
C VAL A 12 12.90 -1.11 5.45
N ARG A 13 13.09 -1.95 6.47
CA ARG A 13 12.23 -3.10 6.81
C ARG A 13 11.86 -3.06 8.29
N LEU A 14 10.71 -2.48 8.61
CA LEU A 14 10.24 -2.35 9.99
C LEU A 14 9.54 -3.64 10.44
N LYS A 15 9.55 -3.89 11.76
CA LYS A 15 8.89 -5.05 12.38
C LYS A 15 8.07 -4.62 13.60
N GLY A 16 7.12 -5.46 13.98
CA GLY A 16 6.38 -5.33 15.24
C GLY A 16 5.72 -3.96 15.43
N THR A 17 5.99 -3.34 16.59
CA THR A 17 5.38 -2.05 16.98
C THR A 17 5.81 -0.90 16.08
N ALA A 18 7.05 -0.90 15.58
CA ALA A 18 7.53 0.14 14.67
C ALA A 18 6.77 0.13 13.34
N TYR A 19 6.53 -1.05 12.78
CA TYR A 19 5.73 -1.20 11.55
C TYR A 19 4.28 -0.74 11.76
N LYS A 20 3.64 -1.16 12.87
CA LYS A 20 2.28 -0.72 13.21
C LYS A 20 2.19 0.80 13.38
N LYS A 21 3.19 1.43 14.01
CA LYS A 21 3.26 2.90 14.15
C LYS A 21 3.33 3.58 12.80
N LEU A 22 4.17 3.09 11.87
CA LEU A 22 4.22 3.61 10.50
C LEU A 22 2.84 3.49 9.82
N GLN A 23 2.20 2.32 9.88
CA GLN A 23 0.88 2.11 9.28
C GLN A 23 -0.17 3.09 9.81
N ILE A 24 -0.21 3.31 11.13
CA ILE A 24 -1.11 4.29 11.75
C ILE A 24 -0.77 5.71 11.32
N SER A 25 0.51 6.07 11.22
CA SER A 25 0.92 7.39 10.74
C SER A 25 0.46 7.66 9.31
N VAL A 26 0.57 6.67 8.43
CA VAL A 26 0.06 6.76 7.04
C VAL A 26 -1.46 6.93 7.03
N LEU A 27 -2.20 6.12 7.80
CA LEU A 27 -3.66 6.26 7.93
C LEU A 27 -4.05 7.66 8.42
N LYS A 28 -3.34 8.20 9.41
CA LYS A 28 -3.58 9.55 9.92
C LYS A 28 -3.27 10.63 8.88
N ARG A 29 -2.15 10.53 8.16
CA ARG A 29 -1.80 11.44 7.06
C ARG A 29 -2.90 11.47 6.01
N ASP A 30 -3.45 10.30 5.71
CA ASP A 30 -4.47 10.12 4.69
C ASP A 30 -5.90 10.37 5.20
N HIS A 31 -6.03 10.88 6.43
CA HIS A 31 -7.29 11.13 7.12
C HIS A 31 -8.21 9.90 7.19
N PHE A 32 -7.64 8.70 7.19
CA PHE A 32 -8.35 7.42 7.17
C PHE A 32 -9.24 7.22 5.93
N PHE A 33 -9.02 7.97 4.86
CA PHE A 33 -9.78 7.86 3.63
C PHE A 33 -8.96 7.25 2.49
N CYS A 34 -9.63 6.50 1.62
CA CYS A 34 -9.02 5.90 0.45
C CYS A 34 -8.56 6.99 -0.55
N HIS A 35 -7.29 6.93 -0.96
CA HIS A 35 -6.71 7.81 -1.98
C HIS A 35 -6.72 7.22 -3.39
N GLY A 36 -7.31 6.05 -3.58
CA GLY A 36 -7.49 5.43 -4.89
C GLY A 36 -8.53 6.14 -5.76
N TRP A 37 -8.68 5.61 -6.98
CA TRP A 37 -9.62 6.13 -7.98
C TRP A 37 -10.72 5.12 -8.28
N ILE A 38 -11.91 5.64 -8.54
CA ILE A 38 -13.04 4.91 -9.12
C ILE A 38 -13.40 5.53 -10.46
N GLU A 39 -13.99 4.73 -11.34
CA GLU A 39 -14.47 5.17 -12.64
C GLU A 39 -16.00 5.08 -12.64
N PHE A 40 -16.64 6.15 -13.10
CA PHE A 40 -18.08 6.23 -13.28
C PHE A 40 -18.37 7.14 -14.47
N ASP A 41 -19.22 6.69 -15.40
CA ASP A 41 -19.60 7.48 -16.59
C ASP A 41 -18.39 8.07 -17.34
N ASN A 42 -17.41 7.21 -17.66
CA ASN A 42 -16.15 7.59 -18.33
C ASN A 42 -15.35 8.71 -17.65
N LYS A 43 -15.58 8.95 -16.35
CA LYS A 43 -14.88 9.93 -15.53
C LYS A 43 -14.22 9.25 -14.34
N SER A 44 -13.07 9.78 -13.93
CA SER A 44 -12.35 9.31 -12.75
C SER A 44 -12.63 10.18 -11.55
N PHE A 45 -12.99 9.57 -10.43
CA PHE A 45 -13.25 10.24 -9.15
C PHE A 45 -12.37 9.67 -8.06
N ARG A 46 -12.04 10.49 -7.06
CA ARG A 46 -11.39 9.99 -5.84
C ARG A 46 -12.35 9.06 -5.11
N CYS A 47 -11.86 7.91 -4.70
CA CYS A 47 -12.66 6.89 -4.03
C CYS A 47 -13.19 7.40 -2.68
N GLY A 48 -12.31 7.92 -1.82
CA GLY A 48 -12.69 8.65 -0.61
C GLY A 48 -13.45 7.85 0.45
N VAL A 49 -13.56 6.53 0.34
CA VAL A 49 -14.24 5.71 1.36
C VAL A 49 -13.35 5.54 2.60
N PRO A 50 -13.91 5.46 3.81
CA PRO A 50 -13.15 5.19 5.03
C PRO A 50 -12.38 3.86 4.97
N VAL A 51 -11.21 3.82 5.60
CA VAL A 51 -10.31 2.66 5.65
C VAL A 51 -9.79 2.45 7.07
N ASP A 52 -9.88 1.20 7.54
CA ASP A 52 -9.39 0.73 8.84
C ASP A 52 -8.27 -0.33 8.72
N GLY A 53 -7.82 -0.62 7.49
CA GLY A 53 -6.82 -1.62 7.15
C GLY A 53 -5.39 -1.09 6.97
N PRO A 54 -4.40 -1.99 6.81
CA PRO A 54 -3.02 -1.59 6.56
C PRO A 54 -2.90 -0.83 5.22
N PRO A 55 -2.08 0.23 5.15
CA PRO A 55 -1.81 0.93 3.90
C PRO A 55 -1.11 0.02 2.88
N HIS A 56 -1.28 0.36 1.62
CA HIS A 56 -0.66 -0.30 0.47
C HIS A 56 0.74 0.27 0.22
N HIS A 57 1.71 -0.59 -0.12
CA HIS A 57 3.02 -0.14 -0.61
C HIS A 57 2.94 0.22 -2.10
N ILE A 58 3.31 1.44 -2.47
CA ILE A 58 3.30 1.94 -3.86
C ILE A 58 4.31 1.16 -4.72
N ILE A 59 5.56 1.10 -4.28
CA ILE A 59 6.54 0.12 -4.76
C ILE A 59 6.39 -1.09 -3.86
N PHE A 60 6.01 -2.23 -4.43
CA PHE A 60 5.75 -3.43 -3.66
C PHE A 60 6.96 -3.84 -2.81
N ARG A 61 6.68 -4.33 -1.61
CA ARG A 61 7.72 -4.76 -0.67
C ARG A 61 8.51 -5.94 -1.24
N SER A 62 7.85 -6.84 -2.00
CA SER A 62 8.47 -7.91 -2.79
C SER A 62 9.40 -7.42 -3.92
N GLN A 63 9.17 -6.21 -4.43
CA GLN A 63 10.00 -5.56 -5.45
C GLN A 63 11.05 -4.62 -4.83
N GLY A 64 11.26 -4.69 -3.51
CA GLY A 64 12.26 -3.89 -2.81
C GLY A 64 11.77 -2.52 -2.33
N GLY A 65 10.48 -2.20 -2.47
CA GLY A 65 9.94 -0.93 -1.96
C GLY A 65 10.03 -0.85 -0.43
N PRO A 66 10.48 0.27 0.17
CA PRO A 66 10.79 0.37 1.60
C PRO A 66 9.55 0.63 2.47
N ASP A 67 9.66 0.32 3.77
CA ASP A 67 8.67 0.69 4.79
C ASP A 67 8.87 2.16 5.19
N THR A 68 8.25 3.07 4.44
CA THR A 68 8.35 4.53 4.62
C THR A 68 7.00 5.18 4.43
N MET A 69 6.85 6.42 4.92
CA MET A 69 5.61 7.18 4.74
C MET A 69 5.34 7.41 3.25
N GLU A 70 6.38 7.72 2.48
CA GLU A 70 6.32 8.09 1.08
C GLU A 70 5.96 6.90 0.18
N ASN A 71 6.40 5.70 0.53
CA ASN A 71 6.11 4.48 -0.23
C ASN A 71 4.80 3.80 0.19
N MET A 72 4.01 4.39 1.09
CA MET A 72 2.77 3.80 1.57
C MET A 72 1.57 4.73 1.38
N ILE A 73 0.41 4.18 1.03
CA ILE A 73 -0.82 4.92 0.75
C ILE A 73 -2.06 4.18 1.27
N THR A 74 -3.01 4.90 1.86
CA THR A 74 -4.27 4.32 2.33
C THR A 74 -5.21 4.03 1.17
N LEU A 75 -5.53 2.74 0.98
CA LEU A 75 -6.49 2.26 -0.02
C LEU A 75 -7.55 1.37 0.63
N CYS A 76 -8.81 1.50 0.19
CA CYS A 76 -9.85 0.55 0.54
C CYS A 76 -9.61 -0.80 -0.14
N LYS A 77 -10.29 -1.85 0.33
CA LYS A 77 -10.11 -3.22 -0.20
C LYS A 77 -10.23 -3.30 -1.73
N LYS A 78 -11.19 -2.58 -2.33
CA LYS A 78 -11.40 -2.54 -3.78
C LYS A 78 -10.24 -1.87 -4.52
N CYS A 79 -9.81 -0.70 -4.07
CA CYS A 79 -8.71 0.02 -4.71
C CYS A 79 -7.36 -0.68 -4.47
N HIS A 80 -7.15 -1.27 -3.29
CA HIS A 80 -5.97 -2.06 -2.98
C HIS A 80 -5.88 -3.29 -3.90
N ALA A 81 -6.98 -4.03 -4.06
CA ALA A 81 -7.08 -5.12 -5.02
C ALA A 81 -6.77 -4.66 -6.46
N LYS A 82 -7.37 -3.55 -6.91
CA LYS A 82 -7.09 -2.98 -8.25
C LYS A 82 -5.62 -2.63 -8.44
N ALA A 83 -4.93 -2.11 -7.40
CA ALA A 83 -3.50 -1.80 -7.45
C ALA A 83 -2.61 -3.04 -7.64
N HIS A 84 -3.06 -4.20 -7.16
CA HIS A 84 -2.44 -5.50 -7.41
C HIS A 84 -2.93 -6.18 -8.71
N GLY A 85 -3.76 -5.52 -9.51
CA GLY A 85 -4.33 -6.08 -10.73
C GLY A 85 -5.39 -7.17 -10.50
N ILE A 86 -5.93 -7.27 -9.28
CA ILE A 86 -6.97 -8.25 -8.92
C ILE A 86 -8.33 -7.56 -8.73
N THR A 87 -9.41 -8.29 -9.03
CA THR A 87 -10.78 -7.83 -8.75
C THR A 87 -11.32 -8.58 -7.54
N ILE A 88 -11.89 -7.84 -6.57
CA ILE A 88 -12.67 -8.47 -5.50
C ILE A 88 -13.98 -8.98 -6.12
N LYS A 89 -14.14 -10.30 -6.22
CA LYS A 89 -15.47 -10.88 -6.40
C LYS A 89 -16.21 -10.71 -5.08
N GLU A 90 -17.47 -10.27 -5.14
CA GLU A 90 -18.33 -10.28 -3.97
C GLU A 90 -18.35 -11.72 -3.41
N HIS A 91 -18.22 -11.86 -2.08
CA HIS A 91 -18.12 -13.10 -1.28
C HIS A 91 -16.72 -13.60 -0.88
N GLY A 92 -16.37 -13.38 0.40
CA GLY A 92 -15.34 -14.14 1.12
C GLY A 92 -14.71 -13.38 2.30
N PRO A 93 -14.91 -13.80 3.57
CA PRO A 93 -14.32 -13.16 4.73
C PRO A 93 -12.86 -13.62 4.88
N ARG A 94 -11.99 -12.68 5.28
CA ARG A 94 -10.57 -12.85 5.63
C ARG A 94 -9.59 -12.71 4.46
N TRP A 95 -9.42 -11.46 4.04
CA TRP A 95 -8.18 -11.03 3.39
C TRP A 95 -7.08 -10.92 4.47
N SER A 96 -6.38 -12.03 4.70
CA SER A 96 -4.98 -11.94 5.15
C SER A 96 -4.16 -11.70 3.89
N ASP A 97 -3.40 -10.62 3.85
CA ASP A 97 -2.45 -10.28 2.80
C ASP A 97 -1.42 -11.43 2.60
N LYS A 98 -1.80 -12.48 1.86
CA LYS A 98 -0.93 -13.64 1.58
C LYS A 98 0.11 -13.32 0.50
N SER A 99 0.03 -12.15 -0.14
CA SER A 99 1.09 -11.59 -0.98
C SER A 99 2.27 -11.05 -0.16
N GLU A 100 2.09 -10.80 1.14
CA GLU A 100 3.11 -10.21 2.02
C GLU A 100 3.50 -11.12 3.21
N SER A 101 3.02 -12.37 3.24
CA SER A 101 3.29 -13.35 4.30
C SER A 101 4.26 -14.48 3.91
N ILE A 102 5.09 -14.28 2.89
CA ILE A 102 6.29 -15.08 2.65
C ILE A 102 7.45 -14.10 2.82
N PHE A 103 8.35 -14.39 3.77
CA PHE A 103 9.49 -13.61 4.29
C PHE A 103 9.27 -12.80 5.59
#